data_AF-A0A1D9PC88-F1
#
_entry.id   AF-A0A1D9PC88-F1
#
_cell.length_a   1.000
_cell.length_b   1.000
_cell.length_c   1.000
_cell.angle_alpha   90.00
_cell.angle_beta   90.00
_cell.angle_gamma   90.00
#
_symmetry.space_group_name_H-M   'P 1'
#
loop_
_entity.id
_entity.type
_entity.pdbx_description
1 polymer ?
#
loop_
_entity_poly.entity_id
_entity_poly.type
_entity_poly.pdbx_seq_one_letter_code
_entity_poly.pdbx_strand_id
1 'polypeptide(L)'
;MNFLNNFTTESIASGIVVLILIILRITSTKLVRKFAKSTHIIENRTNLVIKYIHLLINILAAIAFIIIWGVSSKEIISGIASVATVIGVAGVVMIAQWSILSNITAGVILFFSFPFKIGDVIQILDKDFPIIGEIEDIGAFHVTIKNKDGEIVIYPNNLFFQKGVSILPNLHEEKEFTD
;
A
#
# COMPACT_ATOMS: atom_id res chain seq x y z
N MET A 1 13.23 -48.76 8.17
CA MET A 1 11.77 -48.74 8.45
C MET A 1 11.31 -47.53 9.26
N ASN A 2 12.12 -46.98 10.18
CA ASN A 2 11.68 -45.86 11.05
C ASN A 2 11.50 -44.51 10.34
N PHE A 3 12.27 -44.22 9.29
CA PHE A 3 12.19 -42.93 8.57
C PHE A 3 10.83 -42.73 7.89
N LEU A 4 10.31 -43.74 7.18
CA LEU A 4 9.01 -43.63 6.51
C LEU A 4 7.84 -43.52 7.50
N ASN A 5 7.93 -44.19 8.66
CA ASN A 5 6.90 -44.11 9.71
C ASN A 5 6.82 -42.73 10.37
N ASN A 6 7.95 -42.02 10.49
CA ASN A 6 7.98 -40.65 10.99
C ASN A 6 7.23 -39.71 10.04
N PHE A 7 7.57 -39.73 8.74
CA PHE A 7 6.89 -38.92 7.70
C PHE A 7 5.38 -39.15 7.63
N THR A 8 4.93 -40.40 7.80
CA THR A 8 3.50 -40.70 7.86
C THR A 8 2.86 -40.12 9.13
N THR A 9 3.57 -40.12 10.25
CA THR A 9 3.06 -39.59 11.53
C THR A 9 2.97 -38.07 11.51
N GLU A 10 4.00 -37.36 11.02
CA GLU A 10 3.99 -35.90 10.89
C GLU A 10 2.90 -35.42 9.92
N SER A 11 2.68 -36.16 8.82
CA SER A 11 1.63 -35.85 7.84
C SER A 11 0.23 -36.04 8.41
N ILE A 12 0.00 -37.12 9.17
CA ILE A 12 -1.29 -37.37 9.84
C ILE A 12 -1.54 -36.32 10.93
N ALA A 13 -0.52 -36.01 11.76
CA ALA A 13 -0.62 -34.98 12.78
C ALA A 13 -0.92 -33.59 12.18
N SER A 14 -0.27 -33.25 11.07
CA SER A 14 -0.55 -32.03 10.31
C SER A 14 -2.00 -31.99 9.81
N GLY A 15 -2.51 -33.10 9.26
CA GLY A 15 -3.91 -33.21 8.82
C GLY A 15 -4.91 -32.98 9.96
N ILE A 16 -4.65 -33.54 11.14
CA ILE A 16 -5.47 -33.35 12.34
C ILE A 16 -5.44 -31.88 12.79
N VAL A 17 -4.28 -31.25 12.82
CA VAL A 17 -4.17 -29.82 13.17
C VAL A 17 -4.94 -28.95 12.19
N VAL A 18 -4.85 -29.20 10.88
CA VAL A 18 -5.64 -28.46 9.88
C VAL A 18 -7.14 -28.60 10.13
N LEU A 19 -7.62 -29.81 10.42
CA LEU A 19 -9.03 -30.05 10.73
C LEU A 19 -9.47 -29.27 11.98
N ILE A 20 -8.67 -29.30 13.05
CA ILE A 20 -8.94 -28.54 14.29
C ILE A 20 -8.98 -27.04 14.01
N LEU A 21 -8.05 -26.51 13.20
CA LEU A 21 -8.00 -25.09 12.85
C LEU A 21 -9.23 -24.63 12.07
N ILE A 22 -9.70 -25.44 11.12
CA ILE A 22 -10.93 -25.15 10.37
C ILE A 22 -12.13 -25.10 11.32
N ILE A 23 -12.27 -26.10 12.19
CA ILE A 23 -13.35 -26.17 13.17
C ILE A 23 -13.31 -24.96 14.12
N LEU A 24 -12.12 -24.60 14.61
CA LEU A 24 -11.93 -23.49 15.52
C LEU A 24 -12.28 -22.16 14.86
N ARG A 25 -11.83 -21.91 13.62
CA ARG A 25 -12.20 -20.69 12.86
C ARG A 25 -13.70 -20.56 12.68
N ILE A 26 -14.37 -21.63 12.23
CA ILE A 26 -15.82 -21.62 12.02
C ILE A 26 -16.55 -21.36 13.34
N THR A 27 -16.16 -22.05 14.41
CA THR A 27 -16.80 -21.95 15.72
C THR A 27 -16.58 -20.58 16.34
N SER A 28 -15.36 -20.06 16.35
CA SER A 28 -15.03 -18.73 16.87
C SER A 28 -15.77 -17.63 16.13
N THR A 29 -15.84 -17.67 14.79
CA THR A 29 -16.60 -16.68 14.03
C THR A 29 -18.10 -16.74 14.32
N LYS A 30 -18.67 -17.95 14.41
CA LYS A 30 -20.09 -18.12 14.78
C LYS A 30 -20.37 -17.58 16.18
N LEU A 31 -19.49 -17.88 17.15
CA LEU A 31 -19.65 -17.47 18.53
C LEU A 31 -19.60 -15.95 18.66
N VAL A 32 -18.57 -15.30 18.09
CA VAL A 32 -18.42 -13.84 18.14
C VAL A 32 -19.60 -13.12 17.47
N ARG A 33 -20.08 -13.62 16.32
CA ARG A 33 -21.26 -13.05 15.66
C ARG A 33 -22.54 -13.25 16.46
N LYS A 34 -22.71 -14.40 17.11
CA LYS A 34 -23.87 -14.67 17.99
C LYS A 34 -23.90 -13.73 19.19
N PHE A 35 -22.75 -13.54 19.86
CA PHE A 35 -22.62 -12.59 20.96
C PHE A 35 -22.85 -11.14 20.51
N ALA A 36 -22.25 -10.72 19.40
CA ALA A 36 -22.41 -9.36 18.88
C ALA A 36 -23.88 -9.01 18.55
N LYS A 37 -24.62 -9.96 17.97
CA LYS A 37 -26.07 -9.81 17.71
C LYS A 37 -26.88 -9.69 19.00
N SER A 38 -26.52 -10.44 20.04
CA SER A 38 -27.21 -10.40 21.33
C SER A 38 -26.96 -9.12 22.13
N THR A 39 -25.89 -8.38 21.82
CA THR A 39 -25.45 -7.18 22.56
C THR A 39 -25.56 -5.89 21.72
N HIS A 40 -26.22 -5.93 20.56
CA HIS A 40 -26.36 -4.78 19.64
C HIS A 40 -25.03 -4.07 19.31
N ILE A 41 -23.94 -4.84 19.18
CA ILE A 41 -22.62 -4.28 18.85
C ILE A 41 -22.56 -3.94 17.36
N ILE A 42 -22.00 -2.76 17.04
CA ILE A 42 -21.77 -2.30 15.66
C ILE A 42 -20.92 -3.32 14.87
N GLU A 43 -21.37 -3.71 13.67
CA GLU A 43 -20.75 -4.76 12.86
C GLU A 43 -19.24 -4.54 12.59
N ASN A 44 -18.81 -3.30 12.47
CA ASN A 44 -17.40 -2.97 12.22
C ASN A 44 -16.48 -3.39 13.39
N ARG A 45 -16.96 -3.28 14.64
CA ARG A 45 -16.21 -3.74 15.82
C ARG A 45 -16.17 -5.25 15.91
N THR A 46 -17.25 -5.92 15.52
CA THR A 46 -17.31 -7.40 15.45
C THR A 46 -16.30 -7.96 14.46
N ASN A 47 -16.14 -7.33 13.29
CA ASN A 47 -15.17 -7.76 12.28
C ASN A 47 -13.72 -7.61 12.77
N LEU A 48 -13.41 -6.54 13.51
CA LEU A 48 -12.09 -6.37 14.14
C LEU A 48 -11.79 -7.48 15.16
N VAL A 49 -12.76 -7.82 16.02
CA VAL A 49 -12.61 -8.90 17.00
C VAL A 49 -12.39 -10.26 16.31
N ILE A 50 -13.16 -10.55 15.26
CA ILE A 50 -12.97 -11.77 14.46
C ILE A 50 -11.58 -11.81 13.84
N LYS A 51 -11.10 -10.68 13.29
CA LYS A 51 -9.76 -10.56 12.71
C LYS A 51 -8.67 -10.89 13.74
N TYR A 52 -8.77 -10.37 14.97
CA TYR A 52 -7.81 -10.67 16.02
C TYR A 52 -7.85 -12.13 16.48
N ILE A 53 -9.03 -12.73 16.60
CA ILE A 53 -9.15 -14.15 16.95
C ILE A 53 -8.56 -15.03 15.84
N HIS A 54 -8.82 -14.71 14.57
CA HIS A 54 -8.22 -15.42 13.45
C HIS A 54 -6.70 -15.25 13.41
N LEU A 55 -6.17 -14.07 13.71
CA LEU A 55 -4.73 -13.84 13.84
C LEU A 55 -4.12 -14.72 14.93
N LEU A 56 -4.75 -14.79 16.11
CA LEU A 56 -4.31 -15.66 17.20
C LEU A 56 -4.31 -17.14 16.79
N ILE A 57 -5.40 -17.60 16.16
CA ILE A 57 -5.51 -18.98 15.65
C ILE A 57 -4.38 -19.29 14.66
N ASN A 58 -4.02 -18.34 13.79
CA ASN A 58 -2.93 -18.50 12.82
C ASN A 58 -1.55 -18.59 13.50
N ILE A 59 -1.31 -17.80 14.54
CA ILE A 59 -0.06 -17.87 15.31
C ILE A 59 0.05 -19.24 15.99
N LEU A 60 -1.02 -19.70 16.63
CA LEU A 60 -1.05 -21.02 17.28
C LEU A 60 -0.86 -22.16 16.26
N ALA A 61 -1.48 -22.03 15.08
CA ALA A 61 -1.26 -22.96 13.98
C ALA A 61 0.21 -23.04 13.57
N ALA A 62 0.86 -21.89 13.36
CA ALA A 62 2.26 -21.83 12.96
C ALA A 62 3.16 -22.49 14.00
N ILE A 63 2.93 -22.23 15.30
CA ILE A 63 3.65 -22.89 16.40
C ILE A 63 3.44 -24.40 16.38
N ALA A 64 2.20 -24.87 16.20
CA ALA A 64 1.90 -26.30 16.14
C ALA A 64 2.62 -26.99 14.97
N PHE A 65 2.67 -26.34 13.80
CA PHE A 65 3.42 -26.87 12.65
C PHE A 65 4.93 -26.91 12.90
N ILE A 66 5.51 -25.87 13.51
CA ILE A 66 6.94 -25.87 13.89
C ILE A 66 7.26 -27.06 14.80
N ILE A 67 6.38 -27.36 15.76
CA ILE A 67 6.54 -28.50 16.68
C ILE A 67 6.41 -29.83 15.95
N ILE A 68 5.37 -30.02 15.11
CA ILE A 68 5.13 -31.28 14.38
C ILE A 68 6.29 -31.63 13.46
N TRP A 69 6.82 -30.64 12.75
CA TRP A 69 7.89 -30.84 11.78
C TRP A 69 9.29 -30.76 12.40
N GLY A 70 9.38 -30.56 13.72
CA GLY A 70 10.64 -30.54 14.46
C GLY A 70 11.63 -29.48 13.99
N VAL A 71 11.14 -28.37 13.40
CA VAL A 71 12.01 -27.34 12.82
C VAL A 71 12.81 -26.68 13.94
N SER A 72 14.14 -26.74 13.83
CA SER A 72 15.01 -26.16 14.86
C SER A 72 14.96 -24.63 14.83
N SER A 73 15.15 -23.98 15.98
CA SER A 73 15.21 -22.50 16.03
C SER A 73 16.27 -21.93 15.09
N LYS A 74 17.36 -22.67 14.87
CA LYS A 74 18.44 -22.28 13.95
C LYS A 74 17.96 -22.29 12.48
N GLU A 75 17.19 -23.29 12.08
CA GLU A 75 16.60 -23.36 10.73
C GLU A 75 15.59 -22.24 10.50
N ILE A 76 14.76 -21.92 11.50
CA ILE A 76 13.82 -20.79 11.42
C ILE A 76 14.58 -19.48 11.22
N ILE A 77 15.59 -19.22 12.05
CA ILE A 77 16.41 -18.00 11.97
C ILE A 77 17.13 -17.94 10.62
N SER A 78 17.68 -19.06 10.14
CA SER A 78 18.33 -19.13 8.83
C SER A 78 17.37 -18.87 7.68
N GLY A 79 16.14 -19.39 7.75
CA GLY A 79 15.10 -19.14 6.75
C GLY A 79 14.68 -17.68 6.71
N ILE A 80 14.45 -17.06 7.88
CA ILE A 80 14.13 -15.63 8.00
C ILE A 80 15.29 -14.79 7.47
N ALA A 81 16.53 -15.10 7.85
CA ALA A 81 17.72 -14.39 7.39
C ALA A 81 17.86 -14.48 5.87
N SER A 82 17.63 -15.65 5.27
CA SER A 82 17.68 -15.84 3.80
C SER A 82 16.65 -14.96 3.09
N VAL A 83 15.39 -14.96 3.54
CA VAL A 83 14.34 -14.11 2.96
C VAL A 83 14.68 -12.63 3.14
N ALA A 84 15.15 -12.23 4.32
CA ALA A 84 15.57 -10.86 4.59
C ALA A 84 16.75 -10.45 3.70
N THR A 85 17.70 -11.35 3.43
CA THR A 85 18.80 -11.09 2.49
C THR A 85 18.29 -10.89 1.08
N VAL A 86 17.39 -11.75 0.58
CA VAL A 86 16.81 -11.60 -0.76
C VAL A 86 16.06 -10.29 -0.89
N ILE A 87 15.21 -9.96 0.07
CA ILE A 87 14.48 -8.68 0.10
C ILE A 87 15.45 -7.50 0.22
N GLY A 88 16.48 -7.61 1.06
CA GLY A 88 17.47 -6.56 1.26
C GLY A 88 18.27 -6.28 0.00
N VAL A 89 18.79 -7.32 -0.65
CA VAL A 89 19.55 -7.19 -1.90
C VAL A 89 18.65 -6.66 -3.02
N ALA A 90 17.43 -7.21 -3.18
CA ALA A 90 16.47 -6.72 -4.17
C ALA A 90 16.12 -5.25 -3.93
N GLY A 91 15.89 -4.86 -2.67
CA GLY A 91 15.58 -3.49 -2.28
C GLY A 91 16.71 -2.51 -2.59
N VAL A 92 17.96 -2.89 -2.35
CA VAL A 92 19.14 -2.04 -2.63
C VAL A 92 19.33 -1.80 -4.12
N VAL A 93 19.11 -2.81 -4.97
CA VAL A 93 19.24 -2.68 -6.43
C VAL A 93 18.20 -1.70 -7.02
N MET A 94 17.02 -1.60 -6.40
CA MET A 94 15.92 -0.77 -6.91
C MET A 94 16.01 0.72 -6.52
N ILE A 95 16.97 1.13 -5.68
CA ILE A 95 17.01 2.50 -5.14
C ILE A 95 17.08 3.56 -6.26
N ALA A 96 17.92 3.36 -7.27
CA ALA A 96 18.05 4.30 -8.39
C ALA A 96 16.80 4.28 -9.31
N GLN A 97 16.21 3.10 -9.50
CA GLN A 97 15.02 2.92 -10.34
C GLN A 97 13.76 3.51 -9.69
N TRP A 98 13.70 3.57 -8.36
CA TRP A 98 12.53 4.05 -7.65
C TRP A 98 12.23 5.52 -7.94
N SER A 99 13.26 6.37 -8.07
CA SER A 99 13.06 7.78 -8.45
C SER A 99 12.45 7.93 -9.84
N ILE A 100 12.92 7.14 -10.81
CA ILE A 100 12.41 7.13 -12.18
C ILE A 100 10.95 6.65 -12.18
N LEU A 101 10.68 5.52 -11.53
CA LEU A 101 9.34 4.95 -11.45
C LEU A 101 8.36 5.87 -10.72
N SER A 102 8.82 6.55 -9.67
CA SER A 102 8.03 7.51 -8.91
C SER A 102 7.62 8.71 -9.77
N ASN A 103 8.54 9.29 -10.54
CA ASN A 103 8.22 10.39 -11.45
C ASN A 103 7.28 9.95 -12.59
N ILE A 104 7.46 8.75 -13.16
CA ILE A 104 6.55 8.20 -14.17
C ILE A 104 5.16 8.01 -13.59
N THR A 105 5.07 7.37 -12.43
CA THR A 105 3.77 7.10 -11.78
C THR A 105 3.06 8.40 -11.42
N ALA A 106 3.79 9.37 -10.84
CA ALA A 106 3.26 10.69 -10.56
C ALA A 106 2.79 11.39 -11.84
N GLY A 107 3.57 11.32 -12.94
CA GLY A 107 3.18 11.90 -14.23
C GLY A 107 1.87 11.34 -14.77
N VAL A 108 1.71 10.01 -14.75
CA VAL A 108 0.46 9.35 -15.15
C VAL A 108 -0.72 9.83 -14.29
N ILE A 109 -0.53 9.93 -12.98
CA ILE A 109 -1.60 10.38 -12.08
C ILE A 109 -1.93 11.87 -12.30
N LEU A 110 -0.92 12.72 -12.48
CA LEU A 110 -1.08 14.13 -12.79
C LEU A 110 -1.85 14.33 -14.10
N PHE A 111 -1.56 13.52 -15.11
CA PHE A 111 -2.23 13.60 -16.41
C PHE A 111 -3.69 13.13 -16.37
N PHE A 112 -3.99 12.02 -15.68
CA PHE A 112 -5.32 11.40 -15.74
C PHE A 112 -6.26 11.74 -14.58
N SER A 113 -5.73 12.08 -13.40
CA SER A 113 -6.52 12.12 -12.16
C SER A 113 -6.56 13.50 -11.49
N PHE A 114 -5.65 14.41 -11.85
CA PHE A 114 -5.69 15.76 -11.27
C PHE A 114 -6.75 16.64 -11.93
N PRO A 115 -7.35 17.58 -11.18
CA PRO A 115 -8.41 18.44 -11.69
C PRO A 115 -7.92 19.55 -12.62
N PHE A 116 -6.61 19.88 -12.60
CA PHE A 116 -6.02 20.85 -13.51
C PHE A 116 -5.65 20.23 -14.85
N LYS A 117 -5.56 21.07 -15.88
CA LYS A 117 -5.20 20.69 -17.25
C LYS A 117 -4.06 21.55 -17.77
N ILE A 118 -3.48 21.12 -18.87
CA ILE A 118 -2.56 21.95 -19.67
C ILE A 118 -3.31 23.22 -20.09
N GLY A 119 -2.69 24.38 -19.89
CA GLY A 119 -3.27 25.71 -20.09
C GLY A 119 -3.86 26.34 -18.83
N ASP A 120 -4.01 25.60 -17.73
CA ASP A 120 -4.48 26.18 -16.47
C ASP A 120 -3.40 27.02 -15.82
N VAL A 121 -3.78 28.21 -15.33
CA VAL A 121 -2.92 29.03 -14.48
C VAL A 121 -3.06 28.54 -13.04
N ILE A 122 -1.95 28.11 -12.47
CA ILE A 122 -1.90 27.56 -11.12
C ILE A 122 -0.96 28.35 -10.21
N GLN A 123 -1.24 28.29 -8.91
CA GLN A 123 -0.34 28.73 -7.86
C GLN A 123 0.08 27.53 -7.01
N ILE A 124 1.39 27.27 -6.98
CA ILE A 124 1.96 26.24 -6.11
C ILE A 124 2.00 26.80 -4.68
N LEU A 125 1.34 26.11 -3.75
CA LEU A 125 1.25 26.46 -2.34
C LEU A 125 2.49 25.94 -1.59
N ASP A 126 3.66 26.37 -2.03
CA ASP A 126 4.94 26.10 -1.38
C ASP A 126 5.41 27.33 -0.61
N LYS A 127 5.87 27.13 0.63
CA LYS A 127 6.31 28.25 1.49
C LYS A 127 7.68 28.78 1.08
N ASP A 128 8.52 27.91 0.52
CA ASP A 128 9.89 28.25 0.17
C ASP A 128 9.95 28.91 -1.22
N PHE A 129 9.08 28.49 -2.14
CA PHE A 129 9.03 28.98 -3.53
C PHE A 129 7.58 29.02 -4.05
N PRO A 130 6.80 30.07 -3.71
CA PRO A 130 5.46 30.25 -4.27
C PRO A 130 5.57 30.68 -5.74
N ILE A 131 5.22 29.76 -6.65
CA ILE A 131 5.27 30.00 -8.09
C ILE A 131 3.85 30.09 -8.63
N ILE A 132 3.60 31.12 -9.44
CA ILE A 132 2.36 31.28 -10.20
C ILE A 132 2.71 31.17 -11.68
N GLY A 133 2.04 30.27 -12.40
CA GLY A 133 2.31 30.08 -13.81
C GLY A 133 1.29 29.18 -14.49
N GLU A 134 1.33 29.18 -15.81
CA GLU A 134 0.51 28.34 -16.66
C GLU A 134 1.17 26.97 -16.85
N ILE A 135 0.40 25.88 -16.75
CA ILE A 135 0.89 24.54 -17.07
C ILE A 135 1.03 24.43 -18.59
N GLU A 136 2.27 24.36 -19.09
CA GLU A 136 2.55 24.26 -20.53
C GLU A 136 2.54 22.79 -21.00
N ASP A 137 3.04 21.86 -20.18
CA ASP A 137 3.07 20.44 -20.50
C ASP A 137 3.13 19.56 -19.24
N ILE A 138 2.57 18.35 -19.35
CA ILE A 138 2.70 17.29 -18.34
C ILE A 138 3.39 16.09 -19.02
N GLY A 139 4.71 16.06 -18.90
CA GLY A 139 5.54 14.99 -19.43
C GLY A 139 5.60 13.76 -18.51
N ALA A 140 6.24 12.70 -19.00
CA ALA A 140 6.41 11.46 -18.23
C ALA A 140 7.24 11.63 -16.95
N PHE A 141 8.14 12.62 -16.91
CA PHE A 141 9.07 12.80 -15.77
C PHE A 141 8.91 14.14 -15.05
N HIS A 142 8.37 15.15 -15.72
CA HIS A 142 8.26 16.50 -15.20
C HIS A 142 7.03 17.24 -15.75
N VAL A 143 6.62 18.26 -15.01
CA VAL A 143 5.64 19.27 -15.42
C VAL A 143 6.40 20.53 -15.79
N THR A 144 6.03 21.13 -16.92
CA THR A 144 6.59 22.39 -17.40
C THR A 144 5.59 23.50 -17.09
N ILE A 145 6.04 24.52 -16.37
CA ILE A 145 5.22 25.65 -15.93
C ILE A 145 5.86 26.94 -16.42
N LYS A 146 5.07 27.81 -17.04
CA LYS A 146 5.53 29.11 -17.52
C LYS A 146 5.02 30.24 -16.62
N ASN A 147 5.93 30.97 -16.01
CA ASN A 147 5.66 32.17 -15.22
C ASN A 147 5.19 33.33 -16.15
N LYS A 148 4.45 34.28 -15.59
CA LYS A 148 4.15 35.61 -16.17
C LYS A 148 5.39 36.35 -16.67
N ASP A 149 6.55 36.19 -16.03
CA ASP A 149 7.82 36.78 -16.47
C ASP A 149 8.44 36.06 -17.70
N GLY A 150 7.78 35.00 -18.19
CA GLY A 150 8.25 34.18 -19.31
C GLY A 150 9.27 33.11 -18.93
N GLU A 151 9.61 32.97 -17.65
CA GLU A 151 10.48 31.92 -17.14
C GLU A 151 9.82 30.55 -17.25
N ILE A 152 10.60 29.55 -17.67
CA ILE A 152 10.17 28.15 -17.74
C ILE A 152 10.68 27.43 -16.49
N VAL A 153 9.75 26.94 -15.68
CA VAL A 153 10.01 26.18 -14.47
C VAL A 153 9.73 24.70 -14.75
N ILE A 154 10.74 23.86 -14.56
CA ILE A 154 10.64 22.40 -14.73
C ILE A 154 10.53 21.75 -13.35
N TYR A 155 9.40 21.12 -13.08
CA TYR A 155 9.14 20.42 -11.83
C TYR A 155 9.13 18.91 -12.03
N PRO A 156 9.99 18.14 -11.32
CA PRO A 156 9.86 16.69 -11.29
C PRO A 156 8.46 16.28 -10.80
N ASN A 157 7.82 15.36 -11.52
CA ASN A 157 6.42 14.98 -11.25
C ASN A 157 6.19 14.55 -9.81
N ASN A 158 7.10 13.76 -9.23
CA ASN A 158 6.98 13.30 -7.85
C ASN A 158 7.02 14.47 -6.84
N LEU A 159 7.84 15.49 -7.10
CA LEU A 159 7.92 16.66 -6.22
C LEU A 159 6.68 17.51 -6.35
N PHE A 160 6.23 17.76 -7.58
CA PHE A 160 5.03 18.55 -7.85
C PHE A 160 3.76 17.90 -7.29
N PHE A 161 3.62 16.58 -7.47
CA PHE A 161 2.50 15.78 -6.95
C PHE A 161 2.31 15.90 -5.43
N GLN A 162 3.39 16.16 -4.69
CA GLN A 162 3.36 16.33 -3.23
C GLN A 162 3.02 17.76 -2.77
N LYS A 163 2.91 18.72 -3.69
CA LYS A 163 2.59 20.12 -3.37
C LYS A 163 1.09 20.36 -3.44
N GLY A 164 0.61 21.26 -2.57
CA GLY A 164 -0.72 21.83 -2.72
C GLY A 164 -0.73 22.80 -3.92
N VAL A 165 -1.81 22.77 -4.70
CA VAL A 165 -1.95 23.63 -5.89
C VAL A 165 -3.32 24.31 -5.86
N SER A 166 -3.36 25.60 -6.13
CA SER A 166 -4.59 26.36 -6.35
C SER A 166 -4.74 26.68 -7.84
N ILE A 167 -5.89 26.35 -8.42
CA ILE A 167 -6.21 26.72 -9.81
C ILE A 167 -6.77 28.13 -9.79
N LEU A 168 -6.16 29.04 -10.54
CA LEU A 168 -6.59 30.43 -10.61
C LEU A 168 -7.61 30.60 -11.75
N PRO A 169 -8.69 31.38 -11.56
CA PRO A 169 -9.61 31.70 -12.64
C PRO A 169 -8.87 32.40 -13.79
N ASN A 170 -9.11 31.95 -15.02
CA ASN A 170 -8.58 32.62 -16.20
C ASN A 170 -9.26 34.00 -16.31
N LEU A 171 -8.50 35.10 -16.19
CA LEU A 171 -9.00 36.49 -16.28
C LEU A 171 -9.55 36.86 -17.68
N HIS A 172 -9.67 35.89 -18.60
CA HIS A 172 -10.11 36.10 -19.98
C HIS A 172 -11.61 35.80 -20.23
N GLU A 173 -12.35 35.21 -19.27
CA GLU A 173 -13.77 34.88 -19.47
C GLU A 173 -14.76 35.99 -19.02
N GLU A 174 -14.30 37.07 -18.40
CA GLU A 174 -15.20 38.11 -17.85
C GLU A 174 -15.69 39.17 -18.86
N LYS A 175 -15.36 39.07 -20.16
CA LYS A 175 -15.70 40.10 -21.16
C LYS A 175 -16.82 39.78 -22.15
N GLU A 176 -17.49 38.62 -22.04
CA GLU A 176 -18.55 38.23 -23.01
C GLU A 176 -20.00 38.30 -22.47
N PHE A 177 -20.22 38.89 -21.30
CA PHE A 177 -21.58 39.07 -20.72
C PHE A 177 -22.02 40.53 -20.62
N THR A 178 -21.59 41.38 -21.55
CA THR A 178 -22.21 42.68 -21.81
C THR A 178 -22.29 42.92 -23.30
N ASP A 179 -23.43 42.54 -23.89
CA ASP A 179 -24.19 43.30 -24.88
C ASP A 179 -25.61 42.71 -24.99
#